data_AF-A0A4U3MSG2-F1
#
_entry.id   AF-A0A4U3MSG2-F1
#
_cell.length_a   1.000
_cell.length_b   1.000
_cell.length_c   1.000
_cell.angle_alpha   90.00
_cell.angle_beta   90.00
_cell.angle_gamma   90.00
#
_symmetry.space_group_name_H-M   'P 1'
#
loop_
_entity.id
_entity.type
_entity.pdbx_description
1 polymer ?
#
loop_
_entity_poly.entity_id
_entity_poly.type
_entity_poly.pdbx_seq_one_letter_code
_entity_poly.pdbx_strand_id
1 'polypeptide(L)' 'GVCTDICVLHTAVDAYNLGYQLMIPEHAVASFDEQGHEWALRHFKQTLGATIL' A
#
# COMPACT_ATOMS: atom_id res chain seq x y z
N GLY A 1 9.10 -2.69 0.17
CA GLY A 1 9.68 -2.04 -1.04
C GLY A 1 9.52 -0.54 -0.94
N VAL A 2 9.74 0.18 -2.04
CA VAL A 2 9.60 1.64 -2.12
C VAL A 2 9.03 2.05 -3.49
N CYS A 3 8.38 3.21 -3.63
CA CYS A 3 7.83 4.03 -2.55
C CYS A 3 6.41 3.54 -2.21
N THR A 4 6.03 3.64 -0.93
CA THR A 4 4.72 3.22 -0.41
C THR A 4 3.55 3.77 -1.23
N ASP A 5 3.66 5.04 -1.61
CA ASP A 5 2.65 5.85 -2.27
C ASP A 5 2.89 6.03 -3.78
N ILE A 6 3.85 5.31 -4.37
CA ILE A 6 4.15 5.36 -5.81
C ILE A 6 4.11 3.93 -6.38
N CYS A 7 5.25 3.25 -6.47
CA CYS A 7 5.31 1.92 -7.09
C CYS A 7 4.52 0.88 -6.28
N VAL A 8 4.63 0.91 -4.96
CA VAL A 8 3.88 -0.02 -4.08
C VAL A 8 2.38 0.25 -4.19
N LEU A 9 1.97 1.52 -4.25
CA LEU A 9 0.58 1.90 -4.41
C LEU A 9 -0.02 1.36 -5.70
N HIS A 10 0.61 1.65 -6.84
CA HIS A 10 0.10 1.22 -8.14
C HIS A 10 0.11 -0.31 -8.28
N THR A 11 1.14 -0.97 -7.73
CA THR A 11 1.18 -2.44 -7.66
C THR A 11 0.02 -3.01 -6.84
N ALA A 12 -0.30 -2.40 -5.69
CA ALA A 12 -1.41 -2.82 -4.85
C ALA A 12 -2.77 -2.59 -5.53
N VAL A 13 -2.93 -1.49 -6.27
CA VAL A 13 -4.15 -1.21 -7.06
C VAL A 13 -4.33 -2.25 -8.17
N ASP A 14 -3.28 -2.59 -8.91
CA ASP A 14 -3.35 -3.63 -9.95
C ASP A 14 -3.68 -4.99 -9.33
N ALA A 15 -3.02 -5.35 -8.23
CA ALA A 15 -3.28 -6.59 -7.53
C ALA A 15 -4.72 -6.67 -6.99
N TYR A 16 -5.26 -5.57 -6.47
CA TYR A 16 -6.68 -5.47 -6.09
C TYR A 16 -7.61 -5.73 -7.28
N ASN A 17 -7.37 -5.07 -8.42
CA ASN A 17 -8.19 -5.22 -9.63
C ASN A 17 -8.12 -6.64 -10.22
N LEU A 18 -6.99 -7.33 -10.04
CA LEU A 18 -6.81 -8.73 -10.44
C LEU A 18 -7.36 -9.73 -9.41
N GLY A 19 -7.93 -9.27 -8.30
CA GLY A 19 -8.58 -10.11 -7.29
C GLY A 19 -7.63 -10.81 -6.32
N TYR A 20 -6.38 -10.33 -6.17
CA TYR A 20 -5.46 -10.84 -5.16
C TYR A 20 -5.83 -10.34 -3.77
N GLN A 21 -5.61 -11.19 -2.76
CA GLN A 21 -5.64 -10.74 -1.36
C GLN A 21 -4.37 -9.96 -1.04
N LEU A 22 -4.53 -8.80 -0.38
CA LEU A 22 -3.43 -7.89 -0.08
C LEU A 22 -3.04 -7.97 1.40
N MET A 23 -1.76 -8.25 1.64
CA MET A 23 -1.11 -8.09 2.93
C MET A 23 0.11 -7.18 2.77
N ILE A 24 0.15 -6.09 3.52
CA ILE A 24 1.21 -5.08 3.42
C ILE A 24 1.84 -4.91 4.81
N PRO A 25 3.04 -5.45 5.06
CA PRO A 25 3.77 -5.21 6.30
C PRO A 25 4.30 -3.79 6.34
N GLU A 26 3.81 -2.99 7.29
CA GLU A 26 4.08 -1.55 7.37
C GLU A 26 5.58 -1.26 7.48
N HIS A 27 6.27 -2.02 8.33
CA HIS A 27 7.72 -1.87 8.55
C HIS A 27 8.59 -2.35 7.38
N ALA A 28 8.00 -2.92 6.33
CA ALA A 28 8.71 -3.38 5.14
C ALA A 28 8.45 -2.49 3.91
N VAL A 29 7.69 -1.41 4.05
CA VAL A 29 7.47 -0.39 3.00
C VAL A 29 7.90 0.98 3.50
N ALA A 30 8.41 1.82 2.60
CA ALA A 30 8.83 3.17 2.97
C ALA A 30 8.55 4.16 1.82
N SER A 31 8.40 5.43 2.16
CA SER A 31 8.44 6.54 1.20
C SER A 31 9.37 7.63 1.72
N PHE A 32 9.84 8.49 0.81
CA PHE A 32 10.55 9.72 1.18
C PHE A 32 9.59 10.83 1.64
N ASP A 33 8.30 10.70 1.33
CA ASP A 33 7.23 11.58 1.83
C ASP A 33 6.46 10.85 2.93
N GLU A 34 6.61 11.31 4.17
CA GLU A 34 5.95 10.73 5.34
C GLU A 34 4.42 10.85 5.26
N GLN A 35 3.90 11.98 4.76
CA GLN A 35 2.46 12.16 4.59
C GLN A 35 1.91 11.22 3.51
N GLY A 36 2.67 11.05 2.42
CA GLY A 36 2.39 10.08 1.37
C GLY A 36 2.35 8.65 1.90
N HIS A 37 3.35 8.26 2.70
CA HIS A 37 3.42 6.95 3.35
C HIS A 37 2.18 6.66 4.21
N GLU A 38 1.84 7.57 5.14
CA GLU A 38 0.67 7.40 6.01
C GLU A 38 -0.64 7.36 5.22
N TRP A 39 -0.78 8.21 4.20
CA TRP A 39 -1.96 8.21 3.35
C TRP A 39 -2.12 6.89 2.59
N ALA A 40 -1.03 6.37 2.01
CA ALA A 40 -1.06 5.12 1.27
C ALA A 40 -1.44 3.94 2.15
N LEU A 41 -0.89 3.84 3.38
CA LEU A 41 -1.28 2.79 4.34
C LEU A 41 -2.78 2.84 4.68
N ARG A 42 -3.34 4.04 4.89
CA ARG A 42 -4.80 4.20 5.08
C ARG A 42 -5.58 3.80 3.84
N HIS A 43 -5.12 4.20 2.64
CA HIS A 43 -5.76 3.86 1.38
C HIS A 43 -5.79 2.35 1.14
N PHE A 44 -4.67 1.66 1.38
CA PHE A 44 -4.57 0.20 1.32
C PHE A 44 -5.61 -0.47 2.19
N LYS A 45 -5.72 -0.04 3.46
CA LYS A 45 -6.66 -0.63 4.42
C LYS A 45 -8.11 -0.32 4.10
N GLN A 46 -8.44 0.94 3.83
CA GLN A 46 -9.82 1.42 3.75
C GLN A 46 -10.44 1.28 2.36
N THR A 47 -9.65 1.42 1.31
CA THR A 47 -10.13 1.42 -0.08
C THR A 47 -9.84 0.10 -0.77
N LEU A 48 -8.64 -0.47 -0.58
CA LEU A 48 -8.25 -1.73 -1.23
C LEU A 48 -8.48 -2.98 -0.37
N GLY A 49 -8.98 -2.82 0.87
CA GLY A 49 -9.25 -3.92 1.78
C GLY A 49 -8.01 -4.72 2.21
N ALA A 50 -6.82 -4.13 2.12
CA ALA A 50 -5.58 -4.78 2.51
C ALA A 50 -5.49 -4.95 4.03
N THR A 51 -4.89 -6.05 4.46
CA THR A 51 -4.44 -6.21 5.86
C THR A 51 -3.08 -5.54 6.02
N ILE A 52 -2.99 -4.59 6.95
CA ILE A 52 -1.72 -3.98 7.35
C ILE A 52 -1.15 -4.79 8.51
N LEU A 53 0.09 -5.25 8.38
CA LEU A 53 0.81 -6.10 9.35
C LEU A 53 1.88 -5.33 10.12
#